data_AF-A0A365D720-F1
#
_entry.id   AF-A0A365D720-F1
#
_cell.length_a   1.000
_cell.length_b   1.000
_cell.length_c   1.000
_cell.angle_alpha   90.00
_cell.angle_beta   90.00
_cell.angle_gamma   90.00
#
_symmetry.space_group_name_H-M   'P 1'
#
loop_
_entity.id
_entity.type
_entity.pdbx_description
1 polymer ?
#
loop_
_entity_poly.entity_id
_entity_poly.type
_entity_poly.pdbx_seq_one_letter_code
_entity_poly.pdbx_strand_id
1 'polypeptide(L)'
;MTVERMFQGVPSDPDPWMSGDTPEDVRQFAIESLRWQAQEIIDEVLCSKDPREEWVRDRLRGCVARNPGRPERALLEQLMNSPDRPGW
;
A
#
# COMPACT_ATOMS: atom_id res chain seq x y z
N MET A 1 -30.56 -39.42 5.85
CA MET A 1 -30.02 -38.32 5.03
C MET A 1 -29.17 -37.46 5.95
N THR A 2 -27.84 -37.51 5.81
CA THR A 2 -26.92 -36.73 6.65
C THR A 2 -26.23 -35.74 5.73
N VAL A 3 -26.64 -34.48 5.82
CA VAL A 3 -26.05 -33.39 5.04
C VAL A 3 -24.64 -33.14 5.52
N GLU A 4 -23.71 -33.40 4.62
CA GLU A 4 -22.28 -33.23 4.82
C GLU A 4 -21.96 -31.78 5.18
N ARG A 5 -21.10 -31.65 6.20
CA ARG A 5 -20.50 -30.40 6.66
C ARG A 5 -19.50 -29.92 5.60
N MET A 6 -20.01 -29.38 4.50
CA MET A 6 -19.23 -28.70 3.46
C MET A 6 -19.05 -27.23 3.83
N PHE A 7 -18.18 -26.97 4.81
CA PHE A 7 -17.53 -25.67 4.94
C PHE A 7 -16.02 -25.94 4.91
N GLN A 8 -15.56 -26.48 3.78
CA GLN A 8 -14.17 -26.28 3.38
C GLN A 8 -14.04 -24.79 3.13
N GLY A 9 -13.28 -24.11 4.00
CA GLY A 9 -13.01 -22.69 3.90
C GLY A 9 -12.55 -22.37 2.49
N VAL A 10 -13.13 -21.33 1.91
CA VAL A 10 -12.64 -20.72 0.67
C VAL A 10 -11.14 -20.51 0.84
N PRO A 11 -10.29 -21.10 -0.02
CA PRO A 11 -8.86 -20.80 0.01
C PRO A 11 -8.72 -19.29 -0.12
N SER A 12 -7.96 -18.67 0.78
CA SER A 12 -7.58 -17.26 0.64
C SER A 12 -7.01 -17.09 -0.76
N ASP A 13 -7.72 -16.31 -1.58
CA ASP A 13 -7.39 -16.05 -2.97
C ASP A 13 -5.88 -15.72 -3.04
N PRO A 14 -5.06 -16.49 -3.78
CA PRO A 14 -3.65 -16.16 -3.91
C PRO A 14 -3.59 -14.74 -4.48
N ASP A 15 -2.85 -13.87 -3.79
CA ASP A 15 -2.61 -12.50 -4.21
C ASP A 15 -2.32 -12.50 -5.72
N PRO A 16 -3.14 -11.83 -6.57
CA PRO A 16 -3.03 -11.93 -8.03
C PRO A 16 -1.64 -11.61 -8.59
N TRP A 17 -0.81 -10.97 -7.77
CA TRP A 17 0.54 -10.53 -8.09
C TRP A 17 1.65 -11.49 -7.65
N MET A 18 1.32 -12.55 -6.91
CA MET A 18 2.28 -13.55 -6.43
C MET A 18 1.69 -14.95 -6.59
N SER A 19 2.16 -15.69 -7.60
CA SER A 19 1.89 -17.12 -7.70
C SER A 19 2.20 -17.79 -6.36
N GLY A 20 1.36 -18.74 -5.91
CA GLY A 20 1.60 -19.49 -4.68
C GLY A 20 2.97 -20.17 -4.60
N ASP A 21 3.63 -20.33 -5.76
CA ASP A 21 4.97 -20.90 -5.93
C ASP A 21 6.12 -19.88 -5.74
N THR A 22 5.85 -18.59 -5.53
CA THR A 22 6.92 -17.61 -5.30
C THR A 22 7.65 -17.97 -4.00
N PRO A 23 8.99 -18.06 -4.01
CA PRO A 23 9.75 -18.31 -2.79
C PRO A 23 9.48 -17.27 -1.68
N GLU A 24 9.46 -17.70 -0.42
CA GLU A 24 9.15 -16.83 0.74
C GLU A 24 10.15 -15.68 0.88
N ASP A 25 11.42 -15.94 0.60
CA ASP A 25 12.49 -14.94 0.57
C ASP A 25 12.25 -13.86 -0.49
N VAL A 26 11.74 -14.25 -1.66
CA VAL A 26 11.37 -13.30 -2.72
C VAL A 26 10.16 -12.45 -2.30
N ARG A 27 9.15 -13.05 -1.66
CA ARG A 27 8.00 -12.30 -1.12
C ARG A 27 8.44 -11.30 -0.06
N GLN A 28 9.26 -11.74 0.89
CA GLN A 28 9.76 -10.89 1.97
C GLN A 28 10.60 -9.73 1.42
N PHE A 29 11.51 -10.02 0.48
CA PHE A 29 12.30 -9.01 -0.21
C PHE A 29 11.41 -7.97 -0.91
N ALA A 30 10.35 -8.40 -1.60
CA ALA A 30 9.43 -7.48 -2.28
C ALA A 30 8.70 -6.57 -1.29
N ILE A 31 8.24 -7.10 -0.14
CA ILE A 31 7.59 -6.32 0.91
C ILE A 31 8.54 -5.28 1.51
N GLU A 32 9.78 -5.68 1.80
CA GLU A 32 10.80 -4.78 2.35
C GLU A 32 11.19 -3.69 1.35
N SER A 33 11.40 -4.07 0.09
CA SER A 33 11.69 -3.15 -0.99
C SER A 33 10.56 -2.13 -1.18
N LEU A 34 9.31 -2.59 -1.16
CA LEU A 34 8.14 -1.72 -1.29
C LEU A 34 8.05 -0.72 -0.13
N ARG A 35 8.32 -1.17 1.11
CA ARG A 35 8.34 -0.27 2.28
C ARG A 35 9.40 0.81 2.13
N TRP A 36 10.59 0.43 1.70
CA TRP A 36 11.69 1.36 1.52
C TRP A 36 11.37 2.38 0.41
N GLN A 37 10.89 1.91 -0.74
CA GLN A 37 10.47 2.76 -1.85
C GLN A 37 9.33 3.71 -1.45
N ALA A 38 8.33 3.21 -0.71
CA ALA A 38 7.25 4.04 -0.22
C ALA A 38 7.77 5.14 0.72
N GLN A 39 8.73 4.82 1.58
CA GLN A 39 9.36 5.79 2.46
C GLN A 39 10.12 6.86 1.66
N GLU A 40 10.91 6.47 0.65
CA GLU A 40 11.62 7.44 -0.20
C GLU A 40 10.67 8.41 -0.92
N ILE A 41 9.59 7.90 -1.51
CA ILE A 41 8.58 8.73 -2.19
C ILE A 41 7.94 9.71 -1.19
N ILE A 42 7.61 9.23 0.02
CA ILE A 42 7.05 10.09 1.07
C ILE A 42 8.03 11.20 1.43
N ASP A 43 9.30 10.86 1.64
CA ASP A 43 10.32 11.83 2.01
C ASP A 43 10.56 12.86 0.90
N GLU A 44 10.57 12.45 -0.36
CA GLU A 44 10.66 13.35 -1.51
C GLU A 44 9.50 14.35 -1.54
N VAL A 45 8.26 13.86 -1.42
CA VAL A 45 7.06 14.72 -1.41
C VAL A 45 7.07 15.68 -0.21
N LEU A 46 7.46 15.20 0.97
CA LEU A 46 7.53 16.04 2.17
C LEU A 46 8.66 17.07 2.11
N CYS A 47 9.75 16.78 1.39
CA CYS A 47 10.87 17.70 1.17
C CYS A 47 10.63 18.70 0.03
N SER A 48 9.61 18.49 -0.81
CA SER A 48 9.24 19.45 -1.86
C SER A 48 9.01 20.84 -1.29
N LYS A 49 9.54 21.85 -2.00
CA LYS A 49 9.42 23.27 -1.65
C LYS A 49 8.37 24.00 -2.48
N ASP A 50 7.63 23.30 -3.35
CA ASP A 50 6.56 23.94 -4.12
C ASP A 50 5.43 24.35 -3.15
N PRO A 51 5.09 25.65 -3.04
CA PRO A 51 3.95 26.09 -2.23
C PRO A 51 2.61 25.51 -2.70
N ARG A 52 2.47 25.17 -3.99
CA ARG A 52 1.24 24.61 -4.56
C ARG A 52 0.94 23.19 -4.05
N GLU A 53 1.96 22.51 -3.53
CA GLU A 53 1.86 21.15 -2.99
C GLU A 53 1.70 21.12 -1.46
N GLU A 54 1.57 22.28 -0.80
CA GLU A 54 1.46 22.35 0.66
C GLU A 54 0.29 21.53 1.21
N TRP A 55 -0.87 21.62 0.55
CA TRP A 55 -2.04 20.81 0.92
C TRP A 55 -1.81 19.30 0.75
N VAL A 56 -1.02 18.91 -0.26
CA VAL A 56 -0.63 17.50 -0.47
C VAL A 56 0.27 17.04 0.67
N ARG A 57 1.27 17.85 1.05
CA ARG A 57 2.17 17.55 2.17
C ARG A 57 1.42 17.43 3.49
N ASP A 58 0.49 18.34 3.78
CA ASP A 58 -0.30 18.27 5.02
C ASP A 58 -1.18 17.03 5.06
N ARG A 59 -1.81 16.69 3.94
CA ARG A 59 -2.57 15.45 3.82
C ARG A 59 -1.67 14.22 3.98
N LEU A 60 -0.47 14.23 3.40
CA LEU A 60 0.51 13.16 3.52
C LEU A 60 0.93 12.93 4.96
N ARG A 61 1.28 14.00 5.68
CA ARG A 61 1.64 13.96 7.11
C ARG A 61 0.52 13.31 7.93
N GLY A 62 -0.73 13.64 7.63
CA GLY A 62 -1.89 12.99 8.23
C GLY A 62 -1.95 11.49 7.95
N CYS A 63 -1.71 11.06 6.70
CA CYS A 63 -1.69 9.64 6.33
C CYS A 63 -0.55 8.87 7.04
N VAL A 64 0.64 9.49 7.12
CA VAL A 64 1.81 8.92 7.83
C VAL A 64 1.51 8.75 9.33
N ALA A 65 0.92 9.77 9.97
CA ALA A 65 0.55 9.70 11.38
C ALA A 65 -0.48 8.59 11.67
N ARG A 66 -1.38 8.29 10.72
CA ARG A 66 -2.36 7.19 10.84
C ARG A 66 -1.75 5.80 10.60
N ASN A 67 -0.60 5.70 9.94
CA ASN A 67 0.02 4.43 9.54
C ASN A 67 1.49 4.33 10.04
N PRO A 68 1.74 4.31 11.36
CA PRO A 68 3.09 4.26 11.90
C PRO A 68 3.82 2.99 11.50
N GLY A 69 5.04 3.13 10.97
CA GLY A 69 5.88 2.02 10.50
C GLY A 69 5.35 1.31 9.25
N ARG A 70 4.34 1.88 8.57
CA ARG A 70 3.72 1.33 7.36
C ARG A 70 3.63 2.39 6.26
N PRO A 71 4.78 2.88 5.74
CA PRO A 71 4.81 3.90 4.71
C PRO A 71 4.05 3.50 3.44
N GLU A 72 4.05 2.21 3.08
CA GLU A 72 3.32 1.65 1.95
C GLU A 72 1.81 1.88 2.06
N ARG A 73 1.26 1.80 3.28
CA ARG A 73 -0.16 2.06 3.55
C ARG A 73 -0.47 3.56 3.57
N ALA A 74 0.42 4.36 4.16
CA ALA A 74 0.28 5.81 4.17
C ALA A 74 0.24 6.38 2.73
N LEU A 75 1.15 5.90 1.87
CA LEU A 75 1.24 6.31 0.48
C LEU A 75 0.01 5.84 -0.32
N LEU A 76 -0.42 4.59 -0.14
CA LEU A 76 -1.64 4.09 -0.79
C LEU A 76 -2.88 4.90 -0.39
N GLU A 77 -3.05 5.19 0.91
CA GLU A 77 -4.15 6.02 1.40
C GLU A 77 -4.08 7.44 0.80
N GLN A 78 -2.89 8.03 0.70
CA GLN A 78 -2.71 9.30 0.00
C GLN A 78 -3.18 9.21 -1.45
N LEU A 79 -2.73 8.23 -2.21
CA LEU A 79 -3.07 8.06 -3.63
C LEU A 79 -4.57 7.85 -3.81
N MET A 80 -5.19 7.00 -3.00
CA MET A 80 -6.62 6.67 -3.11
C MET A 80 -7.56 7.83 -2.80
N ASN A 81 -7.20 8.75 -1.89
CA ASN A 81 -7.98 9.97 -1.69
C ASN A 81 -7.37 11.20 -2.38
N SER A 82 -6.35 11.02 -3.23
CA SER A 82 -6.04 12.08 -4.19
C SER A 82 -7.24 12.12 -5.13
N PRO A 83 -7.87 13.28 -5.36
CA PRO A 83 -8.81 13.36 -6.47
C PRO A 83 -8.02 12.90 -7.69
N ASP A 84 -8.51 11.84 -8.31
CA ASP A 84 -8.02 11.37 -9.59
C ASP A 84 -7.92 12.63 -10.46
N ARG A 85 -6.75 12.91 -11.05
CA ARG A 85 -6.69 13.86 -12.15
C ARG A 85 -6.86 13.02 -13.42
N PRO A 86 -8.09 12.66 -13.83
CA PRO A 86 -8.27 12.25 -15.20
C PRO A 86 -8.16 13.51 -16.05
N GLY A 87 -7.12 13.57 -16.87
CA GLY A 87 -7.03 14.51 -17.98
C GLY A 87 -6.04 15.64 -17.76
N TRP A 88 -4.78 15.38 -18.10
CA TRP A 88 -4.07 16.18 -19.10
C TRP A 88 -3.58 15.22 -20.18
#